data_AF-A0A9E8NHF6-F1
#
_entry.id   AF-A0A9E8NHF6-F1
#
_cell.length_a   1.000
_cell.length_b   1.000
_cell.length_c   1.000
_cell.angle_alpha   90.00
_cell.angle_beta   90.00
_cell.angle_gamma   90.00
#
_symmetry.space_group_name_H-M   'P 1'
#
loop_
_entity.id
_entity.type
_entity.pdbx_description
1 polymer ?
#
loop_
_entity_poly.entity_id
_entity_poly.type
_entity_poly.pdbx_seq_one_letter_code
_entity_poly.pdbx_strand_id
1 'polypeptide(L)'
;MKPKPVMLILRYLICIGLVFCFVEGKRPASPDRDIFAGATPCDAIIRPMLAIPAAADCELVKWQLLLLKGPEDDKAVRFDLKYTYGMSKAGTQGFVNDGTSAEMNGKWIARKKEGNLPGQALIQLQPTENKPISFAKLDDNIVHLLDPEGKLMIGNAAWSYTLNRIETVRHSDHH
;
A
#
# COMPACT_ATOMS: atom_id res chain seq x y z
N MET A 1 -17.15 -42.05 -76.57
CA MET A 1 -17.28 -40.81 -75.77
C MET A 1 -16.05 -39.93 -76.02
N LYS A 2 -16.23 -38.74 -76.62
CA LYS A 2 -15.29 -37.59 -76.58
C LYS A 2 -15.44 -36.90 -75.19
N PRO A 3 -14.48 -36.11 -74.64
CA PRO A 3 -13.61 -35.16 -75.35
C PRO A 3 -12.12 -35.09 -74.91
N LYS A 4 -11.41 -34.22 -75.64
CA LYS A 4 -10.03 -33.67 -75.50
C LYS A 4 -9.97 -32.59 -74.37
N PRO A 5 -9.03 -31.61 -74.33
CA PRO A 5 -7.55 -31.57 -74.33
C PRO A 5 -6.93 -30.70 -73.19
N VAL A 6 -5.60 -30.72 -73.08
CA VAL A 6 -4.64 -29.60 -72.85
C VAL A 6 -5.15 -28.26 -72.30
N MET A 7 -4.54 -27.77 -71.20
CA MET A 7 -4.27 -26.33 -70.92
C MET A 7 -3.30 -26.25 -69.71
N LEU A 8 -2.00 -25.97 -69.86
CA LEU A 8 -1.31 -24.66 -69.90
C LEU A 8 -1.66 -23.72 -68.73
N ILE A 9 -0.65 -22.95 -68.25
CA ILE A 9 -0.61 -21.87 -67.22
C ILE A 9 0.08 -22.39 -65.94
N LEU A 10 1.39 -22.25 -65.71
CA LEU A 10 2.30 -21.09 -65.72
C LEU A 10 1.82 -19.91 -64.85
N ARG A 11 2.45 -19.76 -63.67
CA ARG A 11 2.83 -18.51 -62.96
C ARG A 11 2.39 -18.41 -61.49
N TYR A 12 3.41 -18.15 -60.67
CA TYR A 12 3.43 -17.32 -59.45
C TYR A 12 2.81 -17.88 -58.16
N LEU A 13 3.70 -18.33 -57.26
CA LEU A 13 3.49 -18.34 -55.81
C LEU A 13 4.81 -17.94 -55.12
N ILE A 14 5.12 -16.63 -55.18
CA ILE A 14 6.06 -15.99 -54.26
C ILE A 14 5.21 -14.98 -53.46
N CYS A 15 4.75 -15.41 -52.29
CA CYS A 15 4.27 -14.53 -51.22
C CYS A 15 4.69 -15.19 -49.90
N ILE A 16 5.99 -15.12 -49.59
CA ILE A 16 6.47 -15.32 -48.22
C ILE A 16 6.02 -14.07 -47.46
N GLY A 17 4.79 -14.12 -46.95
CA GLY A 17 4.30 -13.14 -46.00
C GLY A 17 5.12 -13.28 -44.71
N LEU A 18 5.98 -12.31 -44.44
CA LEU A 18 6.53 -12.06 -43.12
C LEU A 18 5.37 -11.80 -42.17
N VAL A 19 4.91 -12.85 -41.50
CA VAL A 19 4.04 -12.75 -40.32
C VAL A 19 4.91 -12.15 -39.23
N PHE A 20 4.93 -10.81 -39.17
CA PHE A 20 5.33 -10.09 -37.96
C PHE A 20 4.32 -10.45 -36.88
N CYS A 21 4.65 -11.46 -36.07
CA CYS A 21 3.99 -11.65 -34.78
C CYS A 21 4.27 -10.39 -33.95
N PHE A 22 3.32 -9.46 -33.93
CA PHE A 22 3.24 -8.46 -32.89
C PHE A 22 2.99 -9.22 -31.59
N VAL A 23 4.06 -9.51 -30.86
CA VAL A 23 3.96 -9.86 -29.44
C VAL A 23 3.55 -8.57 -28.75
N GLU A 24 2.25 -8.42 -28.47
CA GLU A 24 1.75 -7.42 -27.54
C GLU A 24 2.37 -7.69 -26.18
N GLY A 25 3.51 -7.05 -25.92
CA GLY A 25 4.11 -7.01 -24.61
C GLY A 25 3.15 -6.29 -23.67
N LYS A 26 2.39 -7.05 -22.87
CA LYS A 26 1.69 -6.51 -21.70
C LYS A 26 2.74 -5.79 -20.86
N ARG A 27 2.67 -4.46 -20.82
CA ARG A 27 3.49 -3.67 -19.89
C ARG A 27 3.18 -4.20 -18.48
N PRO A 28 4.20 -4.48 -17.65
CA PRO A 28 3.94 -4.90 -16.29
C PRO A 28 3.08 -3.84 -15.60
N ALA A 29 1.91 -4.24 -15.12
CA ALA A 29 1.02 -3.36 -14.38
C ALA A 29 1.77 -2.81 -13.17
N SER A 30 1.63 -1.50 -12.90
CA SER A 30 2.15 -0.94 -11.66
C SER A 30 1.42 -1.60 -10.49
N PRO A 31 2.12 -2.00 -9.41
CA PRO A 31 1.49 -2.63 -8.27
C PRO A 31 0.39 -1.73 -7.68
N ASP A 32 -0.78 -2.31 -7.39
CA ASP A 32 -1.84 -1.61 -6.68
C ASP A 32 -1.31 -1.10 -5.34
N ARG A 33 -1.60 0.17 -5.02
CA ARG A 33 -1.07 0.81 -3.82
C ARG A 33 -2.13 1.60 -3.07
N ASP A 34 -2.05 1.57 -1.75
CA ASP A 34 -2.85 2.37 -0.84
C ASP A 34 -1.95 3.27 0.00
N ILE A 35 -2.26 4.56 0.11
CA ILE A 35 -1.53 5.51 0.97
C ILE A 35 -2.48 6.06 2.02
N PHE A 36 -2.09 5.92 3.29
CA PHE A 36 -2.81 6.46 4.45
C PHE A 36 -1.94 7.45 5.21
N ALA A 37 -2.53 8.53 5.71
CA ALA A 37 -1.84 9.50 6.54
C ALA A 37 -2.71 9.94 7.72
N GLY A 38 -2.04 10.36 8.80
CA GLY A 38 -2.70 10.79 10.02
C GLY A 38 -1.70 11.23 11.06
N ALA A 39 -2.21 11.60 12.23
CA ALA A 39 -1.42 12.08 13.34
C ALA A 39 -1.92 11.47 14.65
N THR A 40 -0.98 11.06 15.50
CA THR A 40 -1.25 10.41 16.80
C THR A 40 -0.44 11.10 17.89
N PRO A 41 -0.85 10.98 19.17
CA PRO A 41 -0.01 11.44 20.26
C PRO A 41 1.23 10.56 20.37
N CYS A 42 2.31 11.13 20.89
CA CYS A 42 3.58 10.43 21.12
C CYS A 42 3.63 9.82 22.53
N ASP A 43 2.69 8.91 22.78
CA ASP A 43 2.46 8.30 24.09
C ASP A 43 3.35 7.06 24.37
N ALA A 44 3.11 6.41 25.51
CA ALA A 44 3.85 5.25 25.97
C ALA A 44 3.68 3.99 25.09
N ILE A 45 2.65 3.92 24.24
CA ILE A 45 2.42 2.82 23.30
C ILE A 45 3.07 3.15 21.95
N ILE A 46 2.90 4.38 21.45
CA ILE A 46 3.42 4.80 20.15
C ILE A 46 4.95 4.85 20.13
N ARG A 47 5.59 5.36 21.18
CA ARG A 47 7.05 5.49 21.26
C ARG A 47 7.79 4.17 20.99
N PRO A 48 7.55 3.09 21.76
CA PRO A 48 8.23 1.82 21.53
C PRO A 48 7.82 1.16 20.21
N MET A 49 6.58 1.39 19.74
CA MET A 49 6.10 0.85 18.46
C MET A 49 6.93 1.39 17.28
N LEU A 50 7.31 2.66 17.34
CA LEU A 50 8.11 3.34 16.32
C LEU A 50 9.61 3.39 16.63
N ALA A 51 10.08 2.75 17.69
CA ALA A 51 11.45 2.89 18.18
C ALA A 51 11.88 4.36 18.43
N ILE A 52 10.94 5.22 18.82
CA ILE A 52 11.24 6.59 19.24
C ILE A 52 11.96 6.54 20.60
N PRO A 53 13.13 7.19 20.77
CA PRO A 53 13.85 7.19 22.04
C PRO A 53 13.01 7.72 23.20
N ALA A 54 13.09 7.07 24.36
CA ALA A 54 12.34 7.50 25.55
C ALA A 54 12.71 8.93 25.99
N ALA A 55 13.96 9.34 25.78
CA ALA A 55 14.46 10.67 26.11
C ALA A 55 14.13 11.75 25.06
N ALA A 56 13.49 11.40 23.94
CA ALA A 56 13.13 12.38 22.92
C ALA A 56 11.95 13.24 23.36
N ASP A 57 12.06 14.56 23.15
CA ASP A 57 10.95 15.50 23.24
C ASP A 57 9.95 15.19 22.12
N CYS A 58 8.79 14.70 22.51
CA CYS A 58 7.82 14.17 21.56
C CYS A 58 6.41 14.21 22.14
N GLU A 59 5.55 14.97 21.48
CA GLU A 59 4.13 15.14 21.79
C GLU A 59 3.26 14.57 20.66
N LEU A 60 3.72 14.72 19.41
CA LEU A 60 2.99 14.37 18.20
C LEU A 60 3.82 13.46 17.31
N VAL A 61 3.15 12.53 16.63
CA VAL A 61 3.70 11.76 15.52
C VAL A 61 2.79 11.91 14.31
N LYS A 62 3.35 12.29 13.16
CA LYS A 62 2.68 12.22 11.85
C LYS A 62 3.13 10.99 11.10
N TRP A 63 2.18 10.31 10.46
CA TRP A 63 2.37 9.04 9.78
C TRP A 63 2.02 9.17 8.31
N GLN A 64 2.76 8.47 7.46
CA GLN A 64 2.39 8.17 6.09
C GLN A 64 2.73 6.71 5.80
N LEU A 65 1.69 5.89 5.68
CA LEU A 65 1.76 4.46 5.43
C LEU A 65 1.44 4.17 3.96
N LEU A 66 2.40 3.62 3.24
CA LEU A 66 2.23 3.05 1.90
C LEU A 66 2.11 1.53 2.02
N LEU A 67 1.02 0.97 1.51
CA LEU A 67 0.82 -0.47 1.34
C LEU A 67 0.93 -0.82 -0.14
N LEU A 68 1.97 -1.58 -0.49
CA LEU A 68 2.16 -2.13 -1.83
C LEU A 68 1.55 -3.53 -1.88
N LYS A 69 0.63 -3.75 -2.82
CA LYS A 69 0.06 -5.06 -3.13
C LYS A 69 0.82 -5.63 -4.30
N GLY A 70 1.29 -6.87 -4.17
CA GLY A 70 1.82 -7.58 -5.33
C GLY A 70 0.70 -7.89 -6.35
N PRO A 71 1.05 -8.16 -7.62
CA PRO A 71 0.16 -8.86 -8.55
C PRO A 71 -0.51 -10.08 -7.89
N GLU A 72 -1.69 -10.51 -8.34
CA GLU A 72 -2.37 -11.70 -7.77
C GLU A 72 -1.46 -12.95 -7.69
N ASP A 73 -0.47 -13.05 -8.59
CA ASP A 73 0.50 -14.15 -8.66
C ASP A 73 1.82 -13.90 -7.88
N ASP A 74 2.10 -12.66 -7.48
CA ASP A 74 3.36 -12.28 -6.83
C ASP A 74 3.13 -11.91 -5.35
N LYS A 75 3.77 -12.68 -4.47
CA LYS A 75 3.60 -12.63 -3.00
C LYS A 75 4.28 -11.41 -2.35
N ALA A 76 4.77 -10.46 -3.12
CA ALA A 76 5.50 -9.30 -2.62
C ALA A 76 4.55 -8.25 -2.01
N VAL A 77 4.06 -8.55 -0.81
CA VAL A 77 3.25 -7.65 0.00
C VAL A 77 4.18 -6.85 0.92
N ARG A 78 4.51 -5.61 0.54
CA ARG A 78 5.47 -4.74 1.26
C ARG A 78 4.83 -3.44 1.73
N PHE A 79 5.31 -2.91 2.84
CA PHE A 79 4.91 -1.59 3.31
C PHE A 79 6.13 -0.70 3.46
N ASP A 80 5.90 0.60 3.26
CA ASP A 80 6.80 1.66 3.67
C ASP A 80 6.03 2.61 4.59
N LEU A 81 6.53 2.80 5.80
CA LEU A 81 5.98 3.71 6.79
C LEU A 81 6.98 4.84 7.02
N LYS A 82 6.59 6.06 6.65
CA LYS A 82 7.32 7.28 7.00
C LYS A 82 6.64 7.92 8.19
N TYR A 83 7.42 8.40 9.14
CA TYR A 83 6.88 9.14 10.27
C TYR A 83 7.80 10.27 10.70
N THR A 84 7.18 11.36 11.17
CA THR A 84 7.87 12.49 11.77
C THR A 84 7.32 12.69 13.17
N TYR A 85 8.20 12.82 14.16
CA TYR A 85 7.83 12.98 15.55
C TYR A 85 8.49 14.21 16.18
N GLY A 86 7.86 14.79 17.21
CA GLY A 86 8.42 15.92 17.92
C GLY A 86 7.40 16.72 18.72
N MET A 87 7.83 17.88 19.20
CA MET A 87 6.94 18.84 19.87
C MET A 87 6.05 19.55 18.85
N SER A 88 4.76 19.69 19.15
CA SER A 88 3.84 20.40 18.28
C SER A 88 4.14 21.90 18.28
N LYS A 89 4.01 22.57 17.12
CA LYS A 89 4.13 24.02 17.03
C LYS A 89 2.75 24.66 17.17
N ALA A 90 2.54 25.33 18.31
CA ALA A 90 1.28 25.96 18.66
C ALA A 90 0.72 26.84 17.52
N GLY A 91 -0.59 26.71 17.26
CA GLY A 91 -1.28 27.45 16.21
C GLY A 91 -0.99 26.97 14.78
N THR A 92 -0.26 25.87 14.61
CA THR A 92 0.07 25.31 13.29
C THR A 92 -0.15 23.80 13.27
N GLN A 93 -0.08 23.20 12.09
CA GLN A 93 0.00 21.75 11.94
C GLN A 93 1.46 21.23 12.00
N GLY A 94 2.45 22.08 12.25
CA GLY A 94 3.88 21.72 12.16
C GLY A 94 4.50 21.27 13.48
N PHE A 95 5.80 20.96 13.40
CA PHE A 95 6.64 20.68 14.56
C PHE A 95 7.52 21.87 14.91
N VAL A 96 7.94 21.95 16.17
CA VAL A 96 9.09 22.79 16.55
C VAL A 96 10.35 22.19 15.92
N ASN A 97 11.17 23.02 15.27
CA ASN A 97 12.40 22.60 14.58
C ASN A 97 12.19 21.46 13.55
N ASP A 98 11.05 21.47 12.85
CA ASP A 98 10.66 20.50 11.81
C ASP A 98 10.50 19.03 12.27
N GLY A 99 10.73 18.74 13.55
CA GLY A 99 10.65 17.40 14.13
C GLY A 99 11.79 16.49 13.67
N THR A 100 11.71 15.21 14.04
CA THR A 100 12.64 14.17 13.61
C THR A 100 11.91 13.17 12.74
N SER A 101 12.44 12.90 11.55
CA SER A 101 11.84 11.97 10.59
C SER A 101 12.60 10.64 10.56
N ALA A 102 11.85 9.56 10.43
CA ALA A 102 12.39 8.22 10.28
C ALA A 102 11.46 7.36 9.41
N GLU A 103 11.96 6.21 8.99
CA GLU A 103 11.25 5.30 8.11
C GLU A 103 11.34 3.87 8.65
N MET A 104 10.30 3.09 8.38
CA MET A 104 10.18 1.69 8.72
C MET A 104 9.58 0.96 7.53
N ASN A 105 10.15 -0.19 7.16
CA ASN A 105 9.66 -1.00 6.05
C ASN A 105 9.63 -2.48 6.41
N GLY A 106 8.92 -3.25 5.61
CA GLY A 106 8.80 -4.69 5.82
C GLY A 106 7.70 -5.30 4.99
N LYS A 107 7.18 -6.43 5.47
CA LYS A 107 6.01 -7.09 4.86
C LYS A 107 4.75 -6.68 5.59
N TRP A 108 3.60 -6.77 4.95
CA TRP A 108 2.32 -6.65 5.64
C TRP A 108 1.39 -7.81 5.28
N ILE A 109 0.37 -8.02 6.11
CA ILE A 109 -0.63 -9.07 5.92
C ILE A 109 -2.01 -8.45 6.13
N ALA A 110 -2.94 -8.72 5.23
CA ALA A 110 -4.37 -8.53 5.48
C ALA A 110 -5.03 -9.85 5.88
N ARG A 111 -5.83 -9.82 6.93
CA ARG A 111 -6.68 -10.95 7.34
C ARG A 111 -8.13 -10.49 7.43
N LYS A 112 -9.08 -11.38 7.15
CA LYS A 112 -10.46 -11.16 7.58
C LYS A 112 -10.46 -10.98 9.10
N LYS A 113 -11.31 -10.10 9.60
CA LYS A 113 -11.42 -9.89 11.03
C LYS A 113 -11.87 -11.18 11.74
N GLU A 114 -11.38 -11.38 12.94
CA GLU A 114 -11.80 -12.43 13.86
C GLU A 114 -12.43 -11.79 15.10
N GLY A 115 -13.45 -12.43 15.67
CA GLY A 115 -14.14 -11.94 16.87
C GLY A 115 -14.92 -10.63 16.66
N ASN A 116 -15.01 -9.83 17.72
CA ASN A 116 -15.84 -8.61 17.79
C ASN A 116 -15.11 -7.33 17.34
N LEU A 117 -13.97 -7.42 16.65
CA LEU A 117 -13.26 -6.24 16.16
C LEU A 117 -14.14 -5.50 15.11
N PRO A 118 -14.32 -4.18 15.21
CA PRO A 118 -15.02 -3.42 14.19
C PRO A 118 -14.20 -3.30 12.90
N GLY A 119 -14.87 -3.04 11.78
CA GLY A 119 -14.27 -2.92 10.45
C GLY A 119 -14.41 -4.14 9.55
N GLN A 120 -13.67 -4.13 8.45
CA GLN A 120 -13.71 -5.10 7.35
C GLN A 120 -12.56 -6.11 7.43
N ALA A 121 -11.38 -5.68 7.87
CA ALA A 121 -10.17 -6.50 7.87
C ALA A 121 -9.17 -6.04 8.94
N LEU A 122 -8.23 -6.91 9.27
CA LEU A 122 -7.04 -6.59 10.05
C LEU A 122 -5.85 -6.42 9.09
N ILE A 123 -5.15 -5.30 9.18
CA ILE A 123 -3.88 -5.05 8.49
C ILE A 123 -2.76 -5.12 9.53
N GLN A 124 -1.78 -5.97 9.30
CA GLN A 124 -0.63 -6.13 10.20
C GLN A 124 0.66 -5.85 9.45
N LEU A 125 1.41 -4.84 9.88
CA LEU A 125 2.75 -4.54 9.43
C LEU A 125 3.73 -5.45 10.18
N GLN A 126 4.71 -5.99 9.47
CA GLN A 126 5.77 -6.85 9.98
C GLN A 126 7.13 -6.20 9.66
N PRO A 127 7.56 -5.23 10.49
CA PRO A 127 8.89 -4.63 10.35
C PRO A 127 9.97 -5.67 10.58
N THR A 128 11.15 -5.49 9.97
CA THR A 128 12.26 -6.43 10.13
C THR A 128 12.84 -6.42 11.55
N GLU A 129 12.86 -5.26 12.21
CA GLU A 129 13.59 -5.04 13.48
C GLU A 129 12.66 -4.65 14.65
N ASN A 130 11.38 -4.39 14.39
CA ASN A 130 10.42 -3.90 15.38
C ASN A 130 9.24 -4.87 15.56
N LYS A 131 8.50 -4.68 16.65
CA LYS A 131 7.25 -5.41 16.88
C LYS A 131 6.23 -5.11 15.77
N PRO A 132 5.32 -6.07 15.45
CA PRO A 132 4.26 -5.82 14.50
C PRO A 132 3.36 -4.65 14.89
N ILE A 133 2.89 -3.91 13.89
CA ILE A 133 1.94 -2.81 14.05
C ILE A 133 0.62 -3.23 13.41
N SER A 134 -0.47 -3.16 14.16
CA SER A 134 -1.78 -3.66 13.71
C SER A 134 -2.77 -2.52 13.55
N PHE A 135 -3.56 -2.58 12.48
CA PHE A 135 -4.65 -1.66 12.18
C PHE A 135 -5.94 -2.42 11.89
N ALA A 136 -7.05 -1.95 12.44
CA ALA A 136 -8.37 -2.30 11.93
C ALA A 136 -8.66 -1.46 10.68
N LYS A 137 -8.87 -2.11 9.53
CA LYS A 137 -9.42 -1.46 8.34
C LYS A 137 -10.91 -1.27 8.56
N LEU A 138 -11.33 -0.05 8.89
CA LEU A 138 -12.74 0.24 9.17
C LEU A 138 -13.56 0.32 7.89
N ASP A 139 -13.00 0.92 6.86
CA ASP A 139 -13.52 0.92 5.50
C ASP A 139 -12.36 1.05 4.48
N ASP A 140 -12.68 1.29 3.20
CA ASP A 140 -11.65 1.46 2.18
C ASP A 140 -10.75 2.67 2.42
N ASN A 141 -11.24 3.74 3.04
CA ASN A 141 -10.54 5.01 3.23
C ASN A 141 -9.98 5.20 4.64
N ILE A 142 -10.28 4.31 5.58
CA ILE A 142 -9.98 4.52 7.00
C ILE A 142 -9.36 3.27 7.60
N VAL A 143 -8.18 3.45 8.19
CA VAL A 143 -7.54 2.45 9.06
C VAL A 143 -7.35 3.05 10.45
N HIS A 144 -7.53 2.24 11.48
CA HIS A 144 -7.44 2.67 12.87
C HIS A 144 -6.44 1.80 13.62
N LEU A 145 -5.49 2.43 14.32
CA LEU A 145 -4.42 1.74 15.02
C LEU A 145 -4.96 0.90 16.19
N LEU A 146 -4.36 -0.27 16.39
CA LEU A 146 -4.65 -1.15 17.52
C LEU A 146 -3.52 -1.09 18.55
N ASP A 147 -3.89 -1.32 19.82
CA ASP A 147 -2.93 -1.57 20.90
C ASP A 147 -2.26 -2.96 20.73
N PRO A 148 -1.21 -3.27 21.52
CA PRO A 148 -0.56 -4.58 21.48
C PRO A 148 -1.49 -5.76 21.79
N GLU A 149 -2.61 -5.52 22.47
CA GLU A 149 -3.65 -6.49 22.80
C GLU A 149 -4.71 -6.64 21.69
N GLY A 150 -4.61 -5.87 20.61
CA GLY A 150 -5.51 -5.91 19.46
C GLY A 150 -6.82 -5.14 19.64
N LYS A 151 -6.92 -4.23 20.62
CA LYS A 151 -8.08 -3.34 20.81
C LYS A 151 -7.87 -2.01 20.10
N LEU A 152 -8.96 -1.33 19.76
CA LEU A 152 -8.90 0.00 19.17
C LEU A 152 -8.24 1.00 20.13
N MET A 153 -7.28 1.78 19.63
CA MET A 153 -6.67 2.87 20.38
C MET A 153 -7.65 4.04 20.54
N ILE A 154 -8.01 4.37 21.78
CA ILE A 154 -9.01 5.42 22.03
C ILE A 154 -8.33 6.79 22.12
N GLY A 155 -8.66 7.65 21.17
CA GLY A 155 -8.25 9.05 21.15
C GLY A 155 -9.00 9.94 22.14
N ASN A 156 -8.77 11.24 22.05
CA ASN A 156 -9.50 12.27 22.79
C ASN A 156 -9.77 13.48 21.90
N ALA A 157 -10.23 14.60 22.47
CA ALA A 157 -10.57 15.80 21.71
C ALA A 157 -9.39 16.39 20.89
N ALA A 158 -8.15 16.16 21.33
CA ALA A 158 -6.95 16.66 20.66
C ALA A 158 -6.27 15.61 19.77
N TRP A 159 -6.54 14.33 20.00
CA TRP A 159 -5.73 13.23 19.48
C TRP A 159 -6.56 12.11 18.86
N SER A 160 -6.10 11.62 17.72
CA SER A 160 -6.71 10.49 17.00
C SER A 160 -5.68 9.39 16.79
N TYR A 161 -6.16 8.17 16.53
CA TYR A 161 -5.34 7.02 16.14
C TYR A 161 -5.76 6.47 14.77
N THR A 162 -6.47 7.30 14.01
CA THR A 162 -6.98 6.98 12.67
C THR A 162 -6.05 7.56 11.60
N LEU A 163 -5.73 6.74 10.60
CA LEU A 163 -5.12 7.20 9.35
C LEU A 163 -6.17 7.18 8.25
N ASN A 164 -6.24 8.29 7.52
CA ASN A 164 -7.14 8.46 6.39
C ASN A 164 -6.37 8.22 5.10
N ARG A 165 -7.03 7.60 4.15
CA ARG A 165 -6.50 7.42 2.82
C ARG A 165 -6.32 8.78 2.13
N ILE A 166 -5.14 9.01 1.59
CA ILE A 166 -4.81 10.23 0.84
C ILE A 166 -4.57 9.96 -0.65
N GLU A 167 -4.40 8.70 -1.05
CA GLU A 167 -4.30 8.32 -2.46
C GLU A 167 -4.73 6.86 -2.69
N THR A 168 -5.37 6.60 -3.84
CA THR A 168 -5.46 5.26 -4.43
C THR A 168 -5.03 5.35 -5.88
N VAL A 169 -4.04 4.56 -6.28
CA VAL A 169 -3.79 4.32 -7.70
C VAL A 169 -4.28 2.90 -7.97
N ARG A 170 -5.49 2.78 -8.52
CA ARG A 170 -5.99 1.51 -9.08
C ARG A 170 -5.70 1.50 -10.57
N HIS A 171 -5.38 0.35 -11.12
CA HIS A 171 -5.37 0.16 -12.56
C HIS A 171 -6.77 0.50 -13.14
N SER A 172 -6.86 1.58 -13.92
CA SER A 172 -7.99 1.83 -14.81
C SER A 172 -7.71 1.14 -16.14
N ASP A 173 -8.47 0.08 -16.42
CA ASP A 173 -8.77 -0.39 -17.76
C ASP A 173 -9.20 0.82 -18.61
N HIS A 174 -8.41 1.16 -19.62
CA HIS A 174 -8.88 2.04 -20.67
C HIS A 174 -9.84 1.24 -21.56
N HIS A 175 -11.09 1.70 -21.63
CA HIS A 175 -12.09 1.36 -22.63
C HIS A 175 -11.57 1.53 -24.06
#